data_AF-A0AAD7DA24-F1
#
_entry.id   AF-A0AAD7DA24-F1
#
_cell.length_a   1.000
_cell.length_b   1.000
_cell.length_c   1.000
_cell.angle_alpha   90.00
_cell.angle_beta   90.00
_cell.angle_gamma   90.00
#
_symmetry.space_group_name_H-M   'P 1'
#
loop_
_entity.id
_entity.type
_entity.pdbx_description
1 polymer ?
#
loop_
_entity_poly.entity_id
_entity_poly.type
_entity_poly.pdbx_seq_one_letter_code
_entity_poly.pdbx_strand_id
1 'polypeptide(L)'
;MHNLGLAKIAEDTLAAVEKGTYTAVDGTTHTVDDLSKSSSATQYYPPDSSLSAWATSPPPPHAASPQTSLVLCKNSTIEGVQYCAPLARKIGVLNFASATRPGGGFQSGARAQEESLARSSNLYSSLMTPPGQQFYAVHKTGTKSKYYTHAMIYTRDVQLFRSDAGDWVSPTRVDVLTSAAVNAGEVRRREGTGKDGIKAYFKPVAAPAASAATVESAIED
;
A
#
# COMPACT_ATOMS: atom_id res chain seq x y z
N MET A 1 -3.41 -8.04 28.82
CA MET A 1 -2.75 -7.73 27.53
C MET A 1 -2.36 -6.26 27.57
N HIS A 2 -1.08 -5.94 27.42
CA HIS A 2 -0.59 -4.56 27.48
C HIS A 2 -0.99 -3.82 26.19
N ASN A 3 -1.76 -2.75 26.31
CA ASN A 3 -2.05 -1.85 25.20
C ASN A 3 -0.79 -1.00 24.92
N LEU A 4 0.13 -1.54 24.11
CA LEU A 4 1.35 -0.84 23.72
C LEU A 4 0.98 0.37 22.85
N GLY A 5 1.66 1.50 23.06
CA GLY A 5 1.52 2.65 22.18
C GLY A 5 1.95 2.31 20.75
N LEU A 6 1.29 2.90 19.74
CA LEU A 6 1.61 2.63 18.32
C LEU A 6 3.07 2.91 17.94
N ALA A 7 3.69 3.93 18.56
CA ALA A 7 5.11 4.21 18.38
C ALA A 7 5.99 3.06 18.91
N LYS A 8 5.59 2.43 20.03
CA LYS A 8 6.30 1.28 20.58
C LYS A 8 6.17 0.05 19.68
N ILE A 9 4.97 -0.18 19.13
CA ILE A 9 4.77 -1.25 18.12
C ILE A 9 5.68 -1.02 16.91
N ALA A 10 5.80 0.23 16.43
CA ALA A 10 6.69 0.57 15.33
C ALA A 10 8.16 0.29 15.65
N GLU A 11 8.63 0.71 16.83
CA GLU A 11 9.99 0.44 17.31
C GLU A 11 10.28 -1.07 17.37
N ASP A 12 9.38 -1.84 18.00
CA ASP A 12 9.54 -3.28 18.16
C ASP A 12 9.51 -4.01 16.81
N THR A 13 8.70 -3.53 15.86
CA THR A 13 8.69 -4.04 14.48
C THR A 13 10.02 -3.81 13.77
N LEU A 14 10.58 -2.61 13.87
CA LEU A 14 11.89 -2.32 13.26
C LEU A 14 13.00 -3.17 13.89
N ALA A 15 12.97 -3.34 15.22
CA ALA A 15 13.91 -4.22 15.91
C ALA A 15 13.81 -5.68 15.46
N ALA A 16 12.60 -6.20 15.23
CA ALA A 16 12.42 -7.56 14.70
C ALA A 16 12.92 -7.72 13.26
N VAL A 17 12.71 -6.72 12.40
CA VAL A 17 13.24 -6.69 11.04
C VAL A 17 14.77 -6.67 11.05
N GLU A 18 15.38 -5.82 11.89
CA GLU A 18 16.83 -5.75 12.05
C GLU A 18 17.42 -7.07 12.60
N LYS A 19 16.76 -7.66 13.59
CA LYS A 19 17.13 -8.97 14.15
C LYS A 19 16.92 -10.12 13.16
N GLY A 20 16.04 -9.95 12.16
CA GLY A 20 15.66 -10.97 11.20
C GLY A 20 14.77 -12.09 11.76
N THR A 21 14.23 -11.94 12.98
CA THR A 21 13.37 -12.94 13.62
C THR A 21 12.41 -12.32 14.63
N TYR A 22 11.26 -12.97 14.86
CA TYR A 22 10.34 -12.68 15.96
C TYR A 22 9.66 -13.97 16.45
N THR A 23 9.04 -13.91 17.63
CA THR A 23 8.26 -15.02 18.20
C THR A 23 6.79 -14.63 18.22
N ALA A 24 5.96 -15.43 17.57
CA ALA A 24 4.51 -15.24 17.53
C ALA A 24 3.85 -15.61 18.87
N VAL A 25 2.58 -15.22 19.04
CA VAL A 25 1.81 -15.48 20.26
C VAL A 25 1.63 -16.97 20.59
N ASP A 26 1.77 -17.85 19.61
CA ASP A 26 1.74 -19.31 19.78
C ASP A 26 3.10 -19.88 20.26
N GLY A 27 4.12 -19.04 20.43
CA GLY A 27 5.48 -19.43 20.79
C GLY A 27 6.38 -19.82 19.61
N THR A 28 5.83 -19.88 18.39
CA THR A 28 6.59 -20.22 17.19
C THR A 28 7.51 -19.06 16.80
N THR A 29 8.79 -19.36 16.55
CA THR A 29 9.75 -18.36 16.04
C THR A 29 9.76 -18.37 14.52
N HIS A 30 9.62 -17.19 13.91
CA HIS A 30 9.62 -17.00 12.47
C HIS A 30 10.76 -16.09 12.04
N THR A 31 11.25 -16.28 10.81
CA THR A 31 12.25 -15.42 10.18
C THR A 31 11.59 -14.22 9.48
N VAL A 32 12.25 -13.08 9.53
CA VAL A 32 11.90 -11.87 8.81
C VAL A 32 12.93 -11.66 7.71
N ASP A 33 12.46 -11.60 6.47
CA ASP A 33 13.30 -11.33 5.32
C ASP A 33 13.65 -9.86 5.29
N ASP A 34 14.93 -9.58 5.06
CA ASP A 34 15.42 -8.24 4.79
C ASP A 34 15.24 -7.93 3.30
N LEU A 35 14.13 -7.27 2.97
CA LEU A 35 13.81 -6.92 1.58
C LEU A 35 14.85 -5.99 0.96
N SER A 36 15.64 -5.26 1.78
CA SER A 36 16.70 -4.40 1.27
C SER A 36 17.84 -5.17 0.62
N LYS A 37 18.02 -6.45 0.99
CA LYS A 37 19.02 -7.35 0.41
C LYS A 37 18.54 -8.05 -0.86
N SER A 38 17.26 -7.93 -1.22
CA SER A 38 16.71 -8.55 -2.43
C SER A 38 16.63 -7.53 -3.55
N SER A 39 17.54 -7.60 -4.52
CA SER A 39 17.55 -6.75 -5.71
C SER A 39 16.30 -6.90 -6.57
N SER A 40 15.56 -8.01 -6.41
CA SER A 40 14.32 -8.26 -7.15
C SER A 40 13.07 -7.89 -6.34
N ALA A 41 13.15 -7.70 -5.03
CA ALA A 41 11.95 -7.48 -4.22
C ALA A 41 11.26 -6.16 -4.55
N THR A 42 12.01 -5.10 -4.83
CA THR A 42 11.46 -3.74 -4.98
C THR A 42 11.72 -3.21 -6.38
N GLN A 43 10.65 -2.84 -7.09
CA GLN A 43 10.74 -2.22 -8.41
C GLN A 43 10.07 -0.85 -8.42
N TYR A 44 10.81 0.15 -8.90
CA TYR A 44 10.30 1.50 -9.12
C TYR A 44 9.73 1.62 -10.53
N TYR A 45 8.55 2.23 -10.64
CA TYR A 45 7.92 2.61 -11.90
C TYR A 45 7.85 4.13 -11.98
N PRO A 46 8.56 4.77 -12.92
CA PRO A 46 8.52 6.22 -13.07
C PRO A 46 7.16 6.71 -13.62
N PRO A 47 6.86 8.02 -13.52
CA PRO A 47 5.58 8.59 -13.95
C PRO A 47 5.25 8.37 -15.42
N ASP A 48 6.25 8.24 -16.27
CA ASP A 48 6.19 8.04 -17.73
C ASP A 48 6.36 6.56 -18.12
N SER A 49 6.31 5.64 -17.16
CA SER A 49 6.34 4.21 -17.44
C SER A 49 5.14 3.76 -18.27
N SER A 50 5.19 2.54 -18.82
CA SER A 50 4.07 1.96 -19.58
C SER A 50 2.76 1.90 -18.78
N LEU A 51 2.81 1.92 -17.44
CA LEU A 51 1.62 2.01 -16.59
C LEU A 51 0.84 3.32 -16.81
N SER A 52 1.50 4.40 -17.20
CA SER A 52 0.85 5.69 -17.50
C SER A 52 -0.12 5.61 -18.68
N ALA A 53 0.13 4.69 -19.62
CA ALA A 53 -0.69 4.46 -20.79
C ALA A 53 -1.71 3.33 -20.60
N TRP A 54 -1.80 2.70 -19.42
CA TRP A 54 -2.67 1.53 -19.21
C TRP A 54 -4.15 1.82 -19.51
N ALA A 55 -4.60 3.04 -19.21
CA ALA A 55 -5.98 3.46 -19.46
C ALA A 55 -6.34 3.48 -20.96
N THR A 56 -5.37 3.79 -21.81
CA THR A 56 -5.56 3.94 -23.27
C THR A 56 -5.07 2.74 -24.08
N SER A 57 -4.15 1.97 -23.50
CA SER A 57 -3.49 0.83 -24.14
C SER A 57 -3.35 -0.32 -23.13
N PRO A 58 -4.47 -0.93 -22.70
CA PRO A 58 -4.41 -2.04 -21.74
C PRO A 58 -3.72 -3.26 -22.37
N PRO A 59 -3.05 -4.10 -21.56
CA PRO A 59 -2.52 -5.36 -22.05
C PRO A 59 -3.66 -6.24 -22.62
N PRO A 60 -3.37 -7.10 -23.60
CA PRO A 60 -4.38 -7.98 -24.18
C PRO A 60 -5.04 -8.82 -23.08
N PRO A 61 -6.36 -9.02 -23.15
CA PRO A 61 -7.08 -9.79 -22.13
C PRO A 61 -6.47 -11.18 -22.01
N HIS A 62 -6.27 -11.65 -20.78
CA HIS A 62 -5.86 -13.02 -20.55
C HIS A 62 -6.93 -13.97 -21.10
N ALA A 63 -6.50 -14.95 -21.92
CA ALA A 63 -7.38 -15.88 -22.64
C ALA A 63 -8.34 -16.68 -21.73
N ALA A 64 -8.02 -16.78 -20.43
CA ALA A 64 -8.92 -17.23 -19.39
C ALA A 64 -9.07 -16.10 -18.36
N SER A 65 -10.19 -15.37 -18.41
CA SER A 65 -10.56 -14.46 -17.32
C SER A 65 -11.40 -15.27 -16.33
N PRO A 66 -10.86 -15.69 -15.17
CA PRO A 66 -11.67 -16.35 -14.16
C PRO A 66 -12.79 -15.41 -13.71
N GLN A 67 -13.92 -15.98 -13.28
CA GLN A 67 -15.01 -15.22 -12.68
C GLN A 67 -14.46 -14.40 -11.50
N THR A 68 -14.60 -13.08 -11.58
CA THR A 68 -14.15 -12.17 -10.51
C THR A 68 -15.26 -12.01 -9.48
N SER A 69 -14.95 -12.30 -8.21
CA SER A 69 -15.84 -12.00 -7.09
C SER A 69 -15.44 -10.67 -6.47
N LEU A 70 -16.41 -9.80 -6.24
CA LEU A 70 -16.23 -8.52 -5.57
C LEU A 70 -16.94 -8.58 -4.22
N VAL A 71 -16.18 -8.30 -3.15
CA VAL A 71 -16.69 -8.27 -1.78
C VAL A 71 -16.37 -6.90 -1.19
N LEU A 72 -17.40 -6.24 -0.66
CA LEU A 72 -17.27 -5.01 0.10
C LEU A 72 -17.44 -5.33 1.58
N CYS A 73 -16.42 -5.04 2.39
CA CYS A 73 -16.42 -5.30 3.83
C CYS A 73 -15.78 -4.15 4.61
N LYS A 74 -16.16 -4.02 5.88
CA LYS A 74 -15.60 -3.03 6.81
C LYS A 74 -14.44 -3.66 7.58
N ASN A 75 -13.33 -3.87 6.88
CA ASN A 75 -12.13 -4.49 7.43
C ASN A 75 -10.92 -3.58 7.26
N SER A 76 -9.94 -3.75 8.14
CA SER A 76 -8.59 -3.24 7.87
C SER A 76 -7.98 -3.97 6.67
N THR A 77 -6.93 -3.39 6.09
CA THR A 77 -6.16 -4.09 5.04
C THR A 77 -5.54 -5.39 5.55
N ILE A 78 -5.12 -5.45 6.82
CA ILE A 78 -4.50 -6.62 7.43
C ILE A 78 -5.55 -7.73 7.63
N GLU A 79 -6.73 -7.40 8.15
CA GLU A 79 -7.85 -8.33 8.28
C GLU A 79 -8.30 -8.86 6.91
N GLY A 80 -8.36 -7.99 5.90
CA GLY A 80 -8.67 -8.40 4.52
C GLY A 80 -7.65 -9.41 3.96
N VAL A 81 -6.37 -9.22 4.25
CA VAL A 81 -5.32 -10.18 3.87
C VAL A 81 -5.51 -11.51 4.61
N GLN A 82 -5.78 -11.48 5.92
CA GLN A 82 -6.02 -12.68 6.72
C GLN A 82 -7.24 -13.47 6.22
N TYR A 83 -8.30 -12.77 5.82
CA TYR A 83 -9.48 -13.37 5.20
C TYR A 83 -9.15 -14.03 3.85
N CYS A 84 -8.34 -13.38 3.02
CA CYS A 84 -7.96 -13.87 1.70
C CYS A 84 -6.89 -14.98 1.73
N ALA A 85 -6.09 -15.07 2.78
CA ALA A 85 -4.98 -16.03 2.91
C ALA A 85 -5.35 -17.49 2.62
N PRO A 86 -6.45 -18.06 3.15
CA PRO A 86 -6.86 -19.42 2.82
C PRO A 86 -7.51 -19.54 1.43
N LEU A 87 -7.89 -18.43 0.78
CA LEU A 87 -8.68 -18.41 -0.45
C LEU A 87 -7.84 -18.17 -1.72
N ALA A 88 -6.65 -17.58 -1.57
CA ALA A 88 -5.86 -17.10 -2.70
C ALA A 88 -4.44 -17.69 -2.70
N ARG A 89 -3.95 -18.07 -3.89
CA ARG A 89 -2.54 -18.46 -4.08
C ARG A 89 -1.58 -17.30 -3.91
N LYS A 90 -2.05 -16.08 -4.19
CA LYS A 90 -1.27 -14.85 -4.16
C LYS A 90 -2.18 -13.69 -3.83
N ILE A 91 -1.72 -12.78 -2.98
CA ILE A 91 -2.49 -11.64 -2.49
C ILE A 91 -1.76 -10.37 -2.88
N GLY A 92 -2.47 -9.46 -3.55
CA GLY A 92 -2.01 -8.11 -3.84
C GLY A 92 -2.67 -7.11 -2.89
N VAL A 93 -1.89 -6.17 -2.37
CA VAL A 93 -2.32 -5.11 -1.47
C VAL A 93 -1.94 -3.76 -2.06
N LEU A 94 -2.86 -2.79 -2.01
CA LEU A 94 -2.56 -1.40 -2.32
C LEU A 94 -2.20 -0.66 -1.03
N ASN A 95 -1.00 -0.07 -0.98
CA ASN A 95 -0.57 0.85 0.07
C ASN A 95 -0.91 2.30 -0.31
N PHE A 96 -1.71 2.97 0.52
CA PHE A 96 -2.13 4.37 0.36
C PHE A 96 -1.01 5.31 0.81
N ALA A 97 0.01 5.42 -0.03
CA ALA A 97 1.30 5.97 0.33
C ALA A 97 1.26 7.49 0.58
N SER A 98 1.97 7.92 1.60
CA SER A 98 2.49 9.26 1.71
C SER A 98 3.46 9.54 0.57
N ALA A 99 3.24 10.64 -0.16
CA ALA A 99 4.12 11.04 -1.25
C ALA A 99 5.52 11.48 -0.76
N THR A 100 5.68 11.81 0.53
CA THR A 100 6.88 12.53 1.03
C THR A 100 7.61 11.83 2.16
N ARG A 101 6.95 10.89 2.85
CA ARG A 101 7.47 10.20 4.03
C ARG A 101 7.25 8.69 3.90
N PRO A 102 8.32 7.87 3.79
CA PRO A 102 8.21 6.42 3.77
C PRO A 102 7.51 5.87 5.00
N GLY A 103 6.45 5.08 4.83
CA GLY A 103 5.66 4.56 5.95
C GLY A 103 4.87 5.65 6.68
N GLY A 104 4.70 6.83 6.09
CA GLY A 104 3.95 7.93 6.68
C GLY A 104 4.51 8.39 8.03
N GLY A 105 3.65 8.45 9.05
CA GLY A 105 4.00 8.79 10.43
C GLY A 105 4.08 7.57 11.37
N PHE A 106 4.39 6.37 10.89
CA PHE A 106 4.22 5.15 11.69
C PHE A 106 5.09 5.14 12.96
N GLN A 107 6.33 5.64 12.89
CA GLN A 107 7.26 5.74 14.03
C GLN A 107 6.76 6.72 15.10
N SER A 108 6.02 7.76 14.71
CA SER A 108 5.41 8.71 15.65
C SER A 108 4.03 8.26 16.15
N GLY A 109 3.62 7.02 15.84
CA GLY A 109 2.33 6.47 16.25
C GLY A 109 1.12 7.00 15.48
N ALA A 110 1.31 7.55 14.27
CA ALA A 110 0.18 8.00 13.45
C ALA A 110 -0.72 6.83 13.03
N ARG A 111 -2.00 7.14 12.81
CA ARG A 111 -3.04 6.17 12.46
C ARG A 111 -3.56 6.43 11.04
N ALA A 112 -3.03 5.69 10.08
CA ALA A 112 -3.63 5.51 8.77
C ALA A 112 -3.23 4.13 8.22
N GLN A 113 -3.69 3.82 7.00
CA GLN A 113 -3.52 2.52 6.38
C GLN A 113 -2.04 2.21 6.08
N GLU A 114 -1.29 3.17 5.51
CA GLU A 114 0.15 3.04 5.30
C GLU A 114 0.89 2.76 6.61
N GLU A 115 0.57 3.51 7.67
CA GLU A 115 1.22 3.31 8.96
C GLU A 115 0.89 1.96 9.59
N SER A 116 -0.31 1.42 9.35
CA SER A 116 -0.66 0.06 9.79
C SER A 116 0.18 -0.98 9.05
N LEU A 117 0.27 -0.87 7.72
CA LEU A 117 1.12 -1.76 6.92
C LEU A 117 2.59 -1.68 7.34
N ALA A 118 3.12 -0.47 7.58
CA ALA A 118 4.50 -0.28 8.01
C ALA A 118 4.79 -0.86 9.41
N ARG A 119 3.83 -0.79 10.35
CA ARG A 119 3.96 -1.40 11.68
C ARG A 119 3.81 -2.90 11.67
N SER A 120 3.07 -3.46 10.72
CA SER A 120 2.72 -4.88 10.74
C SER A 120 3.52 -5.73 9.79
N SER A 121 4.54 -5.17 9.13
CA SER A 121 5.30 -5.85 8.09
C SER A 121 6.75 -5.40 7.96
N ASN A 122 7.49 -6.04 7.05
CA ASN A 122 8.81 -5.60 6.61
C ASN A 122 8.77 -4.59 5.43
N LEU A 123 7.60 -4.07 5.02
CA LEU A 123 7.45 -3.15 3.88
C LEU A 123 8.36 -1.93 3.98
N TYR A 124 8.53 -1.37 5.19
CA TYR A 124 9.36 -0.18 5.38
C TYR A 124 10.80 -0.37 4.89
N SER A 125 11.37 -1.57 5.02
CA SER A 125 12.74 -1.84 4.53
C SER A 125 12.84 -1.70 3.01
N SER A 126 11.80 -2.10 2.26
CA SER A 126 11.69 -1.91 0.81
C SER A 126 11.59 -0.42 0.43
N LEU A 127 10.79 0.36 1.16
CA LEU A 127 10.63 1.81 0.90
C LEU A 127 11.92 2.60 1.13
N MET A 128 12.83 2.09 1.96
CA MET A 128 14.13 2.71 2.25
C MET A 128 15.24 2.34 1.25
N THR A 129 15.00 1.39 0.34
CA THR A 129 15.96 1.03 -0.72
C THR A 129 16.12 2.14 -1.76
N PRO A 130 17.18 2.13 -2.60
CA PRO A 130 17.33 3.11 -3.67
C PRO A 130 16.12 3.21 -4.62
N PRO A 131 15.51 2.09 -5.10
CA PRO A 131 14.25 2.16 -5.87
C PRO A 131 13.09 2.79 -5.08
N GLY A 132 12.96 2.46 -3.80
CA GLY A 132 11.95 3.08 -2.94
C GLY A 132 12.16 4.59 -2.79
N GLN A 133 13.41 5.04 -2.61
CA GLN A 133 13.75 6.44 -2.46
C GLN A 133 13.55 7.26 -3.75
N GLN A 134 13.62 6.64 -4.93
CA GLN A 134 13.30 7.32 -6.20
C GLN A 134 11.85 7.82 -6.24
N PHE A 135 10.90 7.04 -5.72
CA PHE A 135 9.52 7.46 -5.58
C PHE A 135 9.37 8.72 -4.70
N TYR A 136 10.04 8.79 -3.56
CA TYR A 136 9.94 9.99 -2.71
C TYR A 136 10.69 11.19 -3.31
N ALA A 137 11.79 10.95 -4.01
CA ALA A 137 12.56 12.00 -4.68
C ALA A 137 11.72 12.70 -5.76
N VAL A 138 11.06 11.95 -6.65
CA VAL A 138 10.25 12.55 -7.74
C VAL A 138 9.07 13.35 -7.21
N HIS A 139 8.46 12.93 -6.10
CA HIS A 139 7.37 13.66 -5.46
C HIS A 139 7.85 14.93 -4.74
N LYS A 140 9.06 14.94 -4.20
CA LYS A 140 9.67 16.12 -3.56
C LYS A 140 10.16 17.16 -4.56
N THR A 141 10.72 16.74 -5.70
CA THR A 141 11.30 17.64 -6.71
C THR A 141 10.29 18.09 -7.77
N GLY A 142 9.31 17.24 -8.10
CA GLY A 142 8.43 17.42 -9.25
C GLY A 142 7.18 18.29 -9.03
N THR A 143 6.88 18.75 -7.81
CA THR A 143 5.53 19.25 -7.50
C THR A 143 5.47 20.75 -7.16
N LYS A 144 5.53 21.60 -8.20
CA LYS A 144 4.72 22.84 -8.20
C LYS A 144 3.21 22.53 -8.35
N SER A 145 2.90 21.34 -8.87
CA SER A 145 1.56 20.76 -9.03
C SER A 145 1.28 19.77 -7.89
N LYS A 146 0.19 19.97 -7.14
CA LYS A 146 -0.16 19.13 -5.97
C LYS A 146 -0.79 17.79 -6.32
N TYR A 147 -0.88 17.46 -7.60
CA TYR A 147 -1.50 16.25 -8.10
C TYR A 147 -0.60 15.02 -8.01
N TYR A 148 0.55 15.13 -7.32
CA TYR A 148 1.59 14.11 -7.24
C TYR A 148 1.94 13.55 -8.63
N THR A 149 2.64 12.42 -8.71
CA THR A 149 3.00 11.80 -9.98
C THR A 149 2.41 10.40 -10.06
N HIS A 150 2.29 9.85 -11.27
CA HIS A 150 1.90 8.44 -11.46
C HIS A 150 3.02 7.44 -11.13
N ALA A 151 4.10 7.90 -10.47
CA ALA A 151 5.14 6.99 -10.01
C ALA A 151 4.58 6.00 -8.99
N MET A 152 5.07 4.76 -9.04
CA MET A 152 4.65 3.68 -8.15
C MET A 152 5.85 2.85 -7.72
N ILE A 153 5.70 2.12 -6.61
CA ILE A 153 6.62 1.05 -6.21
C ILE A 153 5.83 -0.25 -6.17
N TYR A 154 6.38 -1.31 -6.75
CA TYR A 154 5.89 -2.66 -6.56
C TYR A 154 6.89 -3.44 -5.71
N THR A 155 6.41 -4.02 -4.62
CA THR A 155 7.21 -4.80 -3.69
C THR A 155 6.67 -6.23 -3.60
N ARG A 156 7.52 -7.21 -3.89
CA ARG A 156 7.19 -8.65 -3.81
C ARG A 156 7.49 -9.22 -2.44
N ASP A 157 6.71 -10.23 -2.05
CA ASP A 157 6.97 -11.12 -0.91
C ASP A 157 7.09 -10.39 0.45
N VAL A 158 6.37 -9.28 0.62
CA VAL A 158 6.25 -8.57 1.91
C VAL A 158 5.62 -9.51 2.93
N GLN A 159 6.22 -9.62 4.10
CA GLN A 159 5.71 -10.43 5.20
C GLN A 159 4.89 -9.56 6.14
N LEU A 160 3.59 -9.82 6.24
CA LEU A 160 2.76 -9.31 7.33
C LEU A 160 2.89 -10.25 8.52
N PHE A 161 3.33 -9.74 9.67
CA PHE A 161 3.62 -10.52 10.87
C PHE A 161 3.07 -9.91 12.16
N ARG A 162 2.25 -8.85 12.06
CA ARG A 162 1.41 -8.40 13.18
C ARG A 162 -0.06 -8.26 12.81
N SER A 163 -0.92 -8.42 13.81
CA SER A 163 -2.34 -8.04 13.74
C SER A 163 -2.52 -6.51 13.89
N ASP A 164 -3.74 -6.00 13.66
CA ASP A 164 -4.05 -4.58 13.95
C ASP A 164 -3.92 -4.21 15.44
N ALA A 165 -4.09 -5.19 16.33
CA ALA A 165 -3.84 -5.02 17.77
C ALA A 165 -2.34 -4.93 18.10
N GLY A 166 -1.47 -5.22 17.13
CA GLY A 166 -0.03 -5.27 17.31
C GLY A 166 0.47 -6.61 17.84
N ASP A 167 -0.33 -7.65 17.89
CA ASP A 167 0.16 -8.97 18.32
C ASP A 167 1.05 -9.59 17.24
N TRP A 168 2.12 -10.28 17.64
CA TRP A 168 2.95 -11.07 16.72
C TRP A 168 2.20 -12.32 16.27
N VAL A 169 2.03 -12.50 14.96
CA VAL A 169 1.26 -13.61 14.38
C VAL A 169 2.08 -14.36 13.34
N SER A 170 1.68 -15.58 12.97
CA SER A 170 2.32 -16.31 11.87
C SER A 170 2.30 -15.48 10.58
N PRO A 171 3.40 -15.47 9.81
CA PRO A 171 3.57 -14.51 8.72
C PRO A 171 2.68 -14.87 7.52
N THR A 172 2.06 -13.86 6.92
CA THR A 172 1.39 -13.98 5.61
C THR A 172 2.15 -13.17 4.56
N ARG A 173 2.44 -13.76 3.40
CA ARG A 173 3.12 -13.08 2.30
C ARG A 173 2.14 -12.37 1.37
N VAL A 174 2.45 -11.13 1.03
CA VAL A 174 1.68 -10.32 0.09
C VAL A 174 2.62 -9.58 -0.86
N ASP A 175 2.10 -9.24 -2.03
CA ASP A 175 2.72 -8.22 -2.86
C ASP A 175 2.06 -6.87 -2.58
N VAL A 176 2.86 -5.81 -2.52
CA VAL A 176 2.38 -4.47 -2.23
C VAL A 176 2.64 -3.55 -3.42
N LEU A 177 1.58 -2.94 -3.93
CA LEU A 177 1.67 -1.78 -4.81
C LEU A 177 1.56 -0.51 -3.97
N THR A 178 2.59 0.32 -3.98
CA THR A 178 2.64 1.60 -3.25
C THR A 178 2.42 2.73 -4.25
N SER A 179 1.37 3.52 -4.02
CA SER A 179 1.00 4.65 -4.86
C SER A 179 0.51 5.82 -4.00
N ALA A 180 0.93 7.04 -4.33
CA ALA A 180 0.47 8.23 -3.63
C ALA A 180 -0.88 8.68 -4.19
N ALA A 181 -1.89 8.75 -3.32
CA ALA A 181 -3.16 9.36 -3.68
C ALA A 181 -3.06 10.89 -3.64
N VAL A 182 -3.81 11.58 -4.52
CA VAL A 182 -3.91 13.05 -4.49
C VAL A 182 -4.42 13.52 -3.14
N ASN A 183 -3.75 14.52 -2.55
CA ASN A 183 -4.22 15.14 -1.31
C ASN A 183 -5.43 16.05 -1.58
N ALA A 184 -6.62 15.44 -1.58
CA ALA A 184 -7.87 16.10 -1.90
C ALA A 184 -8.20 17.28 -0.96
N GLY A 185 -7.81 17.21 0.32
CA GLY A 185 -8.02 18.31 1.27
C GLY A 185 -7.16 19.54 0.96
N GLU A 186 -5.90 19.31 0.60
CA GLU A 186 -4.94 20.35 0.22
C GLU A 186 -5.26 20.97 -1.15
N VAL A 187 -5.89 20.22 -2.06
CA VAL A 187 -6.44 20.72 -3.33
C VAL A 187 -7.67 21.60 -3.07
N ARG A 188 -8.67 21.11 -2.32
CA ARG A 188 -9.90 21.88 -1.98
C ARG A 188 -9.60 23.21 -1.30
N ARG A 189 -8.63 23.23 -0.38
CA ARG A 189 -8.29 24.44 0.40
C ARG A 189 -7.64 25.55 -0.45
N ARG A 190 -6.89 25.21 -1.51
CA ARG A 190 -6.12 26.21 -2.27
C ARG A 190 -6.71 26.55 -3.64
N GLU A 191 -7.43 25.62 -4.26
CA GLU A 191 -8.01 25.85 -5.60
C GLU A 191 -9.40 26.51 -5.54
N GLY A 192 -10.04 26.57 -4.37
CA GLY A 192 -11.42 27.09 -4.24
C GLY A 192 -12.45 26.32 -5.07
N THR A 193 -12.04 25.21 -5.70
CA THR A 193 -12.87 24.38 -6.55
C THR A 193 -13.74 23.51 -5.65
N GLY A 194 -15.05 23.63 -5.83
CA GLY A 194 -16.02 22.70 -5.24
C GLY A 194 -15.79 21.26 -5.72
N LYS A 195 -16.75 20.36 -5.44
CA LYS A 195 -16.68 18.90 -5.70
C LYS A 195 -16.19 18.50 -7.12
N ASP A 196 -16.21 19.40 -8.11
CA ASP A 196 -15.90 19.15 -9.52
C ASP A 196 -14.41 19.09 -9.88
N GLY A 197 -13.52 19.80 -9.15
CA GLY A 197 -12.07 19.81 -9.44
C GLY A 197 -11.38 18.47 -9.19
N ILE A 198 -11.87 17.70 -8.21
CA ILE A 198 -11.35 16.36 -7.87
C ILE A 198 -11.89 15.30 -8.86
N LYS A 199 -13.15 15.45 -9.32
CA LYS A 199 -13.80 14.50 -10.25
C LYS A 199 -13.11 14.44 -11.62
N ALA A 200 -12.52 15.55 -12.10
CA ALA A 200 -11.77 15.58 -13.35
C ALA A 200 -10.50 14.71 -13.31
N TYR A 201 -9.93 14.49 -12.12
CA TYR A 201 -8.73 13.65 -11.92
C TYR A 201 -9.07 12.17 -11.70
N PHE A 202 -10.19 11.89 -11.02
CA PHE A 202 -10.70 10.53 -10.80
C PHE A 202 -11.62 10.04 -11.93
N LYS A 203 -11.58 10.63 -13.14
CA LYS A 203 -12.41 10.14 -14.25
C LYS A 203 -12.21 8.63 -14.38
N PRO A 204 -13.27 7.82 -14.21
CA PRO A 204 -13.14 6.39 -14.34
C PRO A 204 -12.62 6.10 -15.74
N VAL A 205 -11.53 5.34 -15.82
CA VAL A 205 -11.22 4.62 -17.05
C VAL A 205 -12.40 3.68 -17.23
N ALA A 206 -13.22 3.93 -18.25
CA ALA A 206 -14.29 3.02 -18.61
C ALA A 206 -13.64 1.65 -18.85
N ALA A 207 -13.83 0.72 -17.91
CA ALA A 207 -13.49 -0.66 -18.15
C ALA A 207 -14.29 -1.12 -19.37
N PRO A 208 -13.70 -1.95 -20.26
CA PRO A 208 -14.50 -2.59 -21.30
C PRO A 208 -15.72 -3.24 -20.65
N ALA A 209 -16.88 -3.10 -21.30
CA ALA A 209 -18.26 -3.19 -20.77
C ALA A 209 -18.66 -4.46 -19.99
N ALA A 210 -17.73 -5.35 -19.65
CA ALA A 210 -17.94 -6.57 -18.88
C ALA A 210 -17.80 -6.41 -17.35
N SER A 211 -17.38 -5.25 -16.81
CA SER A 211 -17.24 -5.05 -15.36
C SER A 211 -17.93 -3.79 -14.80
N ALA A 212 -18.87 -3.20 -15.55
CA ALA A 212 -19.60 -2.01 -15.12
C ALA A 212 -20.68 -2.39 -14.08
N ALA A 213 -20.26 -2.62 -12.84
CA ALA A 213 -21.12 -2.46 -11.68
C ALA A 213 -20.63 -1.21 -10.91
N THR A 214 -21.45 -0.18 -11.00
CA THR A 214 -21.30 1.18 -10.48
C THR A 214 -20.79 1.23 -9.03
N VAL A 215 -19.60 1.80 -8.83
CA VAL A 215 -19.15 2.32 -7.52
C VAL A 215 -19.35 3.84 -7.53
N GLU A 216 -20.60 4.27 -7.38
CA GLU A 216 -20.96 5.63 -6.98
C GLU A 216 -21.58 5.54 -5.59
N SER A 217 -20.79 5.75 -4.52
CA SER A 217 -21.27 6.20 -3.19
C SER A 217 -20.20 6.22 -2.06
N ALA A 218 -18.91 6.42 -2.35
CA ALA A 218 -17.87 6.47 -1.28
C ALA A 218 -17.19 7.84 -1.12
N ILE A 219 -17.85 8.95 -1.49
CA ILE A 219 -17.35 10.32 -1.22
C ILE A 219 -18.30 11.06 -0.26
N GLU A 220 -18.93 10.35 0.66
CA GLU A 220 -19.66 10.94 1.79
C GLU A 220 -19.34 10.14 3.05
N ASP A 221 -18.24 10.53 3.71
CA ASP A 221 -18.11 10.75 5.17
C ASP A 221 -16.67 11.19 5.52
#